data_AF-A0A377W8M8-F1
#
_entry.id   AF-A0A377W8M8-F1
#
_cell.length_a   1.000
_cell.length_b   1.000
_cell.length_c   1.000
_cell.angle_alpha   90.00
_cell.angle_beta   90.00
_cell.angle_gamma   90.00
#
_symmetry.space_group_name_H-M   'P 1'
#
loop_
_entity.id
_entity.type
_entity.pdbx_description
1 polymer ?
#
loop_
_entity_poly.entity_id
_entity_poly.type
_entity_poly.pdbx_seq_one_letter_code
_entity_poly.pdbx_strand_id
1 'polypeptide(L)'
;MPVGLVPGLTKSHLEGSVFRYVQETLGLKLMGSYRVVRAMKPGELDNSIFTANRPIRCWRWSRLSIWRMARRWIAHCHYRYDHGGIILVNNG
;
A
#
# COMPACT_ATOMS: atom_id res chain seq x y z
N MET A 1 0.87 11.37 1.24
CA MET A 1 2.06 11.24 2.12
C MET A 1 2.51 12.64 2.51
N PRO A 2 2.90 12.92 3.77
CA PRO A 2 3.52 14.21 4.07
C PRO A 2 4.88 14.29 3.36
N VAL A 3 5.11 15.35 2.60
CA VAL A 3 6.32 15.53 1.75
C VAL A 3 7.61 15.47 2.57
N GLY A 4 7.58 15.86 3.85
CA GLY A 4 8.74 15.75 4.76
C GLY A 4 9.09 14.32 5.23
N LEU A 5 8.29 13.31 4.90
CA LEU A 5 8.49 11.94 5.37
C LEU A 5 9.56 11.17 4.59
N VAL A 6 9.67 11.43 3.28
CA VAL A 6 10.53 10.72 2.33
C VAL A 6 11.17 11.75 1.37
N PRO A 7 12.28 12.42 1.78
CA PRO A 7 12.96 13.37 0.92
C PRO A 7 13.51 12.68 -0.33
N GLY A 8 13.63 13.40 -1.45
CA GLY A 8 14.31 12.88 -2.65
C GLY A 8 13.61 11.72 -3.37
N LEU A 9 12.28 11.62 -3.27
CA LEU A 9 11.52 10.62 -4.01
C LEU A 9 11.57 10.91 -5.51
N THR A 10 12.09 9.98 -6.30
CA THR A 10 12.20 10.07 -7.77
C THR A 10 11.30 9.03 -8.43
N LYS A 11 11.14 9.14 -9.76
CA LYS A 11 10.37 8.17 -10.56
C LYS A 11 10.93 6.75 -10.43
N SER A 12 12.25 6.59 -10.36
CA SER A 12 12.88 5.27 -10.19
C SER A 12 12.53 4.61 -8.85
N HIS A 13 12.31 5.39 -7.79
CA HIS A 13 11.83 4.86 -6.51
C HIS A 13 10.38 4.38 -6.58
N LEU A 14 9.54 5.05 -7.40
CA LEU A 14 8.13 4.70 -7.60
C LEU A 14 7.95 3.47 -8.51
N GLU A 15 8.80 3.32 -9.52
CA GLU A 15 8.84 2.15 -10.40
C GLU A 15 9.49 0.93 -9.70
N GLY A 16 10.22 1.16 -8.61
CA GLY A 16 10.78 0.13 -7.74
C GLY A 16 10.03 -0.03 -6.42
N SER A 17 10.74 -0.49 -5.39
CA SER A 17 10.19 -0.61 -4.04
C SER A 17 10.45 0.64 -3.22
N VAL A 18 9.40 1.43 -2.98
CA VAL A 18 9.45 2.58 -2.07
C VAL A 18 9.84 2.16 -0.65
N PHE A 19 9.40 0.99 -0.19
CA PHE A 19 9.79 0.46 1.13
C PHE A 19 11.29 0.21 1.21
N ARG A 20 11.89 -0.32 0.14
CA ARG A 20 13.34 -0.54 0.07
C ARG A 20 14.10 0.77 0.21
N TYR A 21 13.71 1.80 -0.55
CA TYR A 21 14.30 3.13 -0.44
C TYR A 21 14.23 3.68 1.00
N VAL A 22 13.07 3.55 1.64
CA VAL A 22 12.88 4.04 3.02
C VAL A 22 13.72 3.27 4.04
N GLN A 23 13.89 1.96 3.88
CA GLN A 23 14.64 1.12 4.82
C GLN A 23 16.15 1.21 4.60
N GLU A 24 16.59 1.03 3.37
CA GLU A 24 18.00 0.89 3.02
C GLU A 24 18.67 2.25 2.81
N THR A 25 17.99 3.20 2.15
CA THR A 25 18.59 4.52 1.85
C THR A 25 18.35 5.52 2.97
N LEU A 26 17.14 5.57 3.55
CA LEU A 26 16.83 6.51 4.63
C LEU A 26 17.08 5.95 6.04
N GLY A 27 17.40 4.66 6.17
CA GLY A 27 17.70 4.03 7.48
C GLY A 27 16.52 4.04 8.45
N LEU A 28 15.28 4.14 7.93
CA LEU A 28 14.08 4.14 8.77
C LEU A 28 13.64 2.70 9.05
N LYS A 29 13.40 2.41 10.32
CA LYS A 29 12.87 1.12 10.76
C LYS A 29 11.34 1.19 10.87
N LEU A 30 10.66 0.22 10.26
CA LEU A 30 9.22 0.05 10.42
C LEU A 30 8.96 -0.48 11.84
N MET A 31 8.21 0.28 12.63
CA MET A 31 7.89 -0.06 14.03
C MET A 31 6.59 -0.84 14.14
N GLY A 32 5.66 -0.62 13.22
CA GLY A 32 4.40 -1.33 13.19
C GLY A 32 3.53 -0.88 12.03
N SER A 33 2.43 -1.60 11.83
CA SER A 33 1.40 -1.13 10.90
C SER A 33 0.03 -1.60 11.32
N TYR A 34 -0.94 -0.69 11.23
CA TYR A 34 -2.35 -1.00 11.34
C TYR A 34 -2.94 -1.16 9.94
N ARG A 35 -3.74 -2.20 9.71
CA ARG A 35 -4.34 -2.51 8.40
C ARG A 35 -5.83 -2.76 8.57
N VAL A 36 -6.62 -2.21 7.64
CA VAL A 36 -8.06 -2.45 7.53
C VAL A 36 -8.35 -2.96 6.14
N VAL A 37 -8.98 -4.12 6.05
CA VAL A 37 -9.38 -4.75 4.78
C VAL A 37 -10.90 -4.73 4.72
N ARG A 38 -11.46 -4.26 3.60
CA ARG A 38 -12.92 -4.23 3.38
C ARG A 38 -13.25 -4.76 1.99
N ALA A 39 -14.26 -5.62 1.92
CA ALA A 39 -14.89 -6.01 0.67
C ALA A 39 -15.77 -4.86 0.15
N MET A 40 -15.68 -4.53 -1.14
CA MET A 40 -16.51 -3.50 -1.75
C MET A 40 -16.77 -3.76 -3.24
N LYS A 41 -17.71 -3.01 -3.82
CA LYS A 41 -17.89 -2.96 -5.27
C LYS A 41 -16.88 -1.95 -5.86
N PRO A 42 -16.31 -2.20 -7.05
CA PRO A 42 -15.43 -1.24 -7.70
C PRO A 42 -16.20 0.03 -8.08
N GLY A 43 -15.57 1.19 -7.88
CA GLY A 43 -16.07 2.47 -8.36
C GLY A 43 -15.76 2.67 -9.86
N GLU A 44 -16.14 3.83 -10.39
CA GLU A 44 -15.90 4.17 -11.81
C GLU A 44 -14.40 4.17 -12.17
N LEU A 45 -13.55 4.77 -11.32
CA LEU A 45 -12.10 4.79 -11.52
C LEU A 45 -11.49 3.40 -11.42
N ASP A 46 -12.01 2.55 -10.53
CA ASP A 46 -11.54 1.17 -10.41
C ASP A 46 -11.85 0.40 -11.69
N ASN A 47 -13.03 0.61 -12.29
CA ASN A 47 -13.43 -0.04 -13.52
C ASN A 47 -12.60 0.40 -14.73
N SER A 48 -12.11 1.65 -14.77
CA SER A 48 -11.26 2.12 -15.87
C SER A 48 -9.81 1.61 -15.75
N ILE A 49 -9.31 1.46 -14.52
CA ILE A 49 -7.95 0.97 -14.26
C ILE A 49 -7.90 -0.56 -14.30
N PHE A 50 -8.89 -1.23 -13.70
CA PHE A 50 -8.97 -2.68 -13.73
C PHE A 50 -9.44 -3.10 -15.11
N THR A 51 -8.50 -3.48 -15.98
CA THR A 51 -8.78 -4.08 -17.28
C THR A 51 -9.50 -5.41 -17.06
N ALA A 52 -10.81 -5.35 -16.96
CA ALA A 52 -11.66 -6.43 -16.51
C ALA A 52 -12.82 -6.60 -17.50
N ASN A 53 -12.93 -7.79 -18.08
CA ASN A 53 -13.96 -8.07 -19.09
C ASN A 53 -15.34 -8.39 -18.47
N ARG A 54 -15.48 -8.30 -17.14
CA ARG A 54 -16.66 -8.69 -16.35
C ARG A 54 -16.76 -7.83 -15.08
N PRO A 55 -17.94 -7.70 -14.45
CA PRO A 55 -18.05 -7.04 -13.15
C PRO A 55 -17.32 -7.85 -12.08
N ILE A 56 -16.22 -7.30 -11.56
CA ILE A 56 -15.37 -7.96 -10.54
C ILE A 56 -15.62 -7.31 -9.19
N ARG A 57 -15.62 -8.09 -8.11
CA ARG A 57 -15.53 -7.53 -6.74
C ARG A 57 -14.12 -7.03 -6.47
N CYS A 58 -14.01 -5.94 -5.71
CA CYS A 58 -12.72 -5.42 -5.28
C CYS A 58 -12.68 -5.32 -3.76
N TRP A 59 -11.48 -5.23 -3.22
CA TRP A 59 -11.24 -5.09 -1.80
C TRP A 59 -10.34 -3.90 -1.59
N ARG A 60 -10.76 -3.05 -0.67
CA ARG A 60 -10.00 -1.90 -0.25
C ARG A 60 -9.15 -2.29 0.93
N TRP A 61 -7.86 -2.06 0.75
CA TRP A 61 -6.86 -2.21 1.77
C TRP A 61 -6.38 -0.83 2.19
N SER A 62 -6.55 -0.51 3.46
CA SER A 62 -6.07 0.73 4.06
C SER A 62 -5.00 0.38 5.08
N ARG A 63 -3.82 0.97 4.95
CA ARG A 63 -2.71 0.74 5.86
C ARG A 63 -2.17 2.04 6.42
N LEU A 64 -1.99 2.07 7.72
CA LEU A 64 -1.19 3.05 8.44
C LEU A 64 0.11 2.36 8.89
N SER A 65 1.24 2.79 8.33
CA SER A 65 2.57 2.32 8.72
C SER A 65 3.24 3.36 9.61
N ILE A 66 3.77 2.90 10.75
CA ILE A 66 4.46 3.72 11.74
C ILE A 66 5.94 3.40 11.67
N TRP A 67 6.75 4.42 11.44
CA TRP A 67 8.19 4.34 11.34
C TRP A 67 8.86 4.98 12.55
N ARG A 68 10.12 4.61 12.80
CA ARG A 68 10.98 5.24 13.82
C ARG A 68 10.93 6.77 13.69
N MET A 69 10.90 7.47 14.83
CA MET A 69 10.68 8.93 14.93
C MET A 69 9.26 9.41 14.57
N ALA A 70 8.22 8.63 14.91
CA ALA A 70 6.80 9.00 14.78
C ALA A 70 6.33 9.37 13.35
N ARG A 71 7.08 8.93 12.34
CA ARG A 71 6.77 9.14 10.92
C ARG A 71 5.64 8.19 10.49
N ARG A 72 4.52 8.74 10.01
CA ARG A 72 3.31 7.99 9.60
C ARG A 72 3.11 7.98 8.08
N TRP A 73 2.87 6.79 7.52
CA TRP A 73 2.50 6.61 6.12
C TRP A 73 1.12 5.95 6.02
N ILE A 74 0.18 6.64 5.34
CA ILE A 74 -1.12 6.10 4.99
C ILE A 74 -1.13 5.69 3.51
N ALA A 75 -1.58 4.47 3.23
CA ALA A 75 -1.82 3.95 1.90
C ALA A 75 -3.25 3.42 1.78
N HIS A 76 -3.91 3.73 0.67
CA HIS A 76 -5.17 3.13 0.27
C HIS A 76 -4.95 2.44 -1.07
N CYS A 77 -5.22 1.15 -1.12
CA CYS A 77 -5.05 0.33 -2.32
C CYS A 77 -6.34 -0.42 -2.57
N HIS A 78 -6.76 -0.49 -3.82
CA HIS A 78 -7.84 -1.36 -4.25
C HIS A 78 -7.22 -2.53 -5.00
N TYR A 79 -7.58 -3.74 -4.58
CA TYR A 79 -7.12 -4.97 -5.21
C TYR A 79 -8.28 -5.65 -5.89
N ARG A 80 -8.00 -6.40 -6.95
CA ARG A 80 -8.98 -7.29 -7.57
C ARG A 80 -9.04 -8.61 -6.79
N TYR A 81 -10.22 -9.22 -6.72
CA TYR A 81 -10.41 -10.50 -6.01
C TYR A 81 -9.77 -11.68 -6.75
N ASP A 82 -9.70 -11.62 -8.07
CA ASP A 82 -9.23 -12.71 -8.93
C ASP A 82 -7.69 -12.80 -9.04
N HIS A 83 -6.98 -11.70 -8.78
CA HIS A 83 -5.52 -11.64 -8.88
C HIS A 83 -4.82 -11.35 -7.54
N GLY A 84 -5.57 -11.19 -6.46
CA GLY A 84 -5.02 -10.83 -5.15
C GLY A 84 -5.33 -11.88 -4.08
N GLY A 85 -4.40 -12.07 -3.15
CA GLY A 85 -4.61 -12.82 -1.91
C GLY A 85 -3.95 -12.13 -0.73
N ILE A 86 -4.48 -12.33 0.47
CA ILE A 86 -3.85 -11.88 1.73
C ILE A 86 -3.52 -13.14 2.51
N ILE A 87 -2.24 -13.31 2.79
CA ILE A 87 -1.73 -14.35 3.68
C ILE A 87 -1.33 -13.64 4.98
N LEU A 88 -1.98 -14.00 6.07
CA LEU A 88 -1.59 -13.57 7.40
C LEU A 88 -0.64 -14.63 7.97
N VAL A 89 0.64 -14.29 8.08
CA VAL A 89 1.61 -15.16 8.72
C VAL A 89 1.77 -14.71 10.16
N ASN A 90 1.48 -15.61 11.10
CA ASN A 90 1.74 -15.41 12.53
C ASN A 90 2.99 -16.23 12.89
N ASN A 91 4.08 -15.53 13.23
CA ASN A 91 5.38 -16.17 13.44
C ASN A 91 5.64 -16.65 14.87
N GLY A 92 4.66 -16.55 15.79
CA GLY A 92 4.80 -17.04 17.17
C GLY A 92 5.75 -16.19 18.01
#